data_AF-A0A2G2CJZ6-F1
#
_entry.id   AF-A0A2G2CJZ6-F1
#
_cell.length_a   1.000
_cell.length_b   1.000
_cell.length_c   1.000
_cell.angle_alpha   90.00
_cell.angle_beta   90.00
_cell.angle_gamma   90.00
#
_symmetry.space_group_name_H-M   'P 1'
#
loop_
_entity.id
_entity.type
_entity.pdbx_description
1 polymer ?
#
loop_
_entity_poly.entity_id
_entity_poly.type
_entity_poly.pdbx_seq_one_letter_code
_entity_poly.pdbx_strand_id
1 'polypeptide(L)'
;MSRIINKYLLRPIIYDSIFSLVIGIIIYFTTCYNYLYIPSQDFIQNLLSDLATIAFTSAGFILTILTVLVTFKANSKKKETIKEYDSALSLFFNTPLYPKSTNILKNSIKILLFVALFSFLLKAFSLEFQMEFLFASLIFPLILITMALLRCVLLLSKILELQNNE
;
A
#
# COMPACT_ATOMS: atom_id res chain seq x y z
N MET A 1 -10.36 -8.10 19.39
CA MET A 1 -9.36 -7.93 18.31
C MET A 1 -8.01 -7.60 18.95
N SER A 2 -6.99 -8.46 18.78
CA SER A 2 -5.72 -8.40 19.51
C SER A 2 -5.07 -7.01 19.50
N ARG A 3 -4.51 -6.57 20.64
CA ARG A 3 -3.77 -5.29 20.82
C ARG A 3 -2.72 -5.05 19.72
N ILE A 4 -2.17 -6.12 19.15
CA ILE A 4 -1.15 -6.10 18.10
C ILE A 4 -1.72 -5.56 16.78
N ILE A 5 -2.93 -5.98 16.40
CA ILE A 5 -3.59 -5.56 15.15
C ILE A 5 -3.98 -4.08 15.21
N ASN A 6 -4.45 -3.61 16.37
CA ASN A 6 -4.77 -2.19 16.57
C ASN A 6 -3.51 -1.30 16.50
N LYS A 7 -2.37 -1.77 17.01
CA LYS A 7 -1.10 -1.03 16.95
C LYS A 7 -0.54 -0.97 15.52
N TYR A 8 -0.65 -2.05 14.76
CA TYR A 8 -0.32 -2.09 13.34
C TYR A 8 -1.21 -1.13 12.52
N LEU A 9 -2.53 -1.16 12.74
CA LEU A 9 -3.49 -0.27 12.07
C LEU A 9 -3.32 1.22 12.42
N LEU A 10 -2.71 1.54 13.57
CA LEU A 10 -2.45 2.92 13.99
C LEU A 10 -1.33 3.59 13.18
N ARG A 11 -0.30 2.84 12.75
CA ARG A 11 0.82 3.37 11.94
C ARG A 11 1.38 2.31 10.97
N PRO A 12 0.58 1.81 10.01
CA PRO A 12 0.99 0.68 9.16
C PRO A 12 2.24 1.00 8.33
N ILE A 13 2.40 2.26 7.94
CA ILE A 13 3.54 2.76 7.17
C ILE A 13 4.88 2.50 7.86
N ILE A 14 4.96 2.76 9.17
CA ILE A 14 6.21 2.65 9.92
C ILE A 14 6.59 1.17 10.07
N TYR A 15 5.61 0.32 10.36
CA TYR A 15 5.84 -1.11 10.50
C TYR A 15 6.23 -1.76 9.17
N ASP A 16 5.56 -1.40 8.08
CA ASP A 16 5.86 -1.93 6.74
C ASP A 16 7.27 -1.52 6.29
N SER A 17 7.67 -0.26 6.52
CA SER A 17 9.02 0.22 6.20
C SER A 17 10.12 -0.41 7.06
N ILE A 18 9.88 -0.64 8.35
CA ILE A 18 10.85 -1.33 9.22
C ILE A 18 10.98 -2.79 8.78
N PHE A 19 9.85 -3.45 8.50
CA PHE A 19 9.84 -4.85 8.07
C PHE A 19 10.56 -5.04 6.73
N SER A 20 10.30 -4.16 5.76
CA SER A 20 10.98 -4.21 4.47
C SER A 20 12.47 -3.91 4.58
N LEU A 21 12.87 -2.99 5.46
CA LEU A 21 14.28 -2.68 5.72
C LEU A 21 15.01 -3.86 6.37
N VAL A 22 14.40 -4.51 7.36
CA VAL A 22 14.98 -5.70 8.01
C VAL A 22 15.19 -6.82 6.99
N ILE A 23 14.19 -7.10 6.15
CA ILE A 23 14.31 -8.14 5.12
C ILE A 23 15.36 -7.75 4.07
N GLY A 24 15.40 -6.48 3.65
CA GLY A 24 16.42 -5.98 2.72
C GLY A 24 17.84 -6.16 3.25
N ILE A 25 18.08 -5.89 4.54
CA ILE A 25 19.38 -6.11 5.20
C ILE A 25 19.74 -7.61 5.18
N ILE A 26 18.79 -8.49 5.53
CA ILE A 26 19.03 -9.94 5.54
C ILE A 26 19.44 -10.43 4.15
N ILE A 27 18.73 -9.98 3.10
CA ILE A 27 19.02 -10.37 1.73
C ILE A 27 20.35 -9.80 1.27
N TYR A 28 20.68 -8.55 1.61
CA TYR A 28 21.98 -7.96 1.33
C TYR A 28 23.12 -8.80 1.92
N PHE A 29 23.07 -9.12 3.22
CA PHE A 29 24.10 -9.96 3.85
C PHE A 29 24.19 -11.34 3.20
N THR A 30 23.04 -11.99 2.96
CA THR A 30 22.99 -13.33 2.34
C THR A 30 23.62 -13.32 0.94
N THR A 31 23.44 -12.23 0.21
CA THR A 31 24.02 -12.02 -1.13
C THR A 31 25.53 -11.78 -1.05
N CYS A 32 26.01 -10.97 -0.11
CA CYS A 32 27.44 -10.74 0.11
C CYS A 32 28.21 -12.01 0.52
N TYR A 33 27.56 -12.94 1.21
CA TYR A 33 28.15 -14.24 1.58
C TYR A 33 27.99 -15.32 0.49
N ASN A 34 27.60 -14.94 -0.75
CA ASN A 34 27.42 -15.83 -1.91
C ASN A 34 26.41 -16.98 -1.72
N TYR A 35 25.47 -16.86 -0.79
CA TYR A 35 24.40 -17.85 -0.63
C TYR A 35 23.28 -17.70 -1.67
N LEU A 36 23.22 -16.56 -2.37
CA LEU A 36 22.23 -16.25 -3.38
C LEU A 36 22.89 -15.87 -4.71
N TYR A 37 22.40 -16.44 -5.80
CA TYR A 37 22.82 -16.08 -7.15
C TYR A 37 22.23 -14.71 -7.54
N ILE A 38 23.09 -13.76 -7.90
CA ILE A 38 22.68 -12.44 -8.36
C ILE A 38 22.37 -12.52 -9.87
N PRO A 39 21.16 -12.16 -10.31
CA PRO A 39 20.83 -12.13 -11.73
C PRO A 39 21.56 -10.99 -12.47
N SER A 40 21.49 -10.99 -13.80
CA SER A 40 22.13 -9.96 -14.63
C SER A 40 21.58 -8.56 -14.36
N GLN A 41 22.40 -7.54 -14.62
CA GLN A 41 22.03 -6.14 -14.39
C GLN A 41 20.80 -5.72 -15.19
N ASP A 42 20.70 -6.15 -16.44
CA ASP A 42 19.52 -5.89 -17.29
C ASP A 42 18.23 -6.43 -16.66
N PHE A 43 18.30 -7.62 -16.06
CA PHE A 43 17.15 -8.21 -15.38
C PHE A 43 16.73 -7.39 -14.15
N ILE A 44 17.69 -6.95 -13.34
CA ILE A 44 17.42 -6.11 -12.17
C ILE A 44 16.82 -4.76 -12.58
N GLN A 45 17.36 -4.11 -13.62
CA GLN A 45 16.84 -2.84 -14.13
C GLN A 45 15.42 -2.98 -14.72
N ASN A 46 15.11 -4.11 -15.35
CA ASN A 46 13.76 -4.40 -15.82
C ASN A 46 12.80 -4.56 -14.65
N LEU A 47 13.17 -5.34 -13.62
CA LEU A 47 12.37 -5.50 -12.41
C LEU A 47 12.12 -4.19 -11.68
N LEU A 48 13.12 -3.30 -11.56
CA LEU A 48 12.91 -1.96 -10.97
C LEU A 48 11.85 -1.16 -11.75
N SER A 49 11.88 -1.26 -13.09
CA SER A 49 10.88 -0.62 -13.96
C SER A 49 9.49 -1.19 -13.75
N ASP A 50 9.38 -2.51 -13.67
CA ASP A 50 8.12 -3.22 -13.50
C ASP A 50 7.50 -2.89 -12.13
N LEU A 51 8.30 -2.89 -11.07
CA LEU A 51 7.87 -2.50 -9.73
C LEU A 51 7.42 -1.04 -9.68
N ALA A 52 8.14 -0.13 -10.34
CA ALA A 52 7.72 1.26 -10.45
C ALA A 52 6.37 1.40 -11.16
N THR A 53 6.18 0.64 -12.25
CA THR A 53 4.97 0.65 -13.06
C THR A 53 3.78 0.08 -12.29
N ILE A 54 3.96 -1.05 -11.61
CA ILE A 54 2.94 -1.67 -10.76
C ILE A 54 2.53 -0.70 -9.64
N ALA A 55 3.50 -0.02 -9.01
CA ALA A 55 3.22 0.94 -7.95
C ALA A 55 2.42 2.16 -8.47
N PHE A 56 2.80 2.75 -9.61
CA PHE A 56 2.04 3.85 -10.21
C PHE A 56 0.63 3.45 -10.60
N THR A 57 0.46 2.32 -11.28
CA THR A 57 -0.87 1.82 -11.70
C THR A 57 -1.75 1.51 -10.49
N SER A 58 -1.19 0.88 -9.46
CA SER A 58 -1.89 0.59 -8.21
C SER A 58 -2.34 1.86 -7.48
N ALA A 59 -1.49 2.89 -7.46
CA ALA A 59 -1.83 4.19 -6.88
C ALA A 59 -3.03 4.82 -7.61
N GLY A 60 -3.04 4.76 -8.95
CA GLY A 60 -4.15 5.23 -9.78
C GLY A 60 -5.47 4.49 -9.48
N PHE A 61 -5.42 3.16 -9.39
CA PHE A 61 -6.59 2.35 -9.03
C PHE A 61 -7.18 2.73 -7.66
N ILE A 62 -6.33 2.87 -6.65
CA ILE A 62 -6.77 3.25 -5.30
C ILE A 62 -7.33 4.69 -5.27
N LEU A 63 -6.75 5.60 -6.06
CA LEU A 63 -7.27 6.96 -6.21
C LEU A 63 -8.67 6.96 -6.82
N THR A 64 -8.93 6.13 -7.82
CA THR A 64 -10.28 5.96 -8.39
C THR A 64 -11.28 5.48 -7.34
N ILE A 65 -10.93 4.47 -6.53
CA ILE A 65 -11.78 4.00 -5.43
C ILE A 65 -12.06 5.13 -4.43
N LEU A 66 -11.03 5.88 -4.04
CA LEU A 66 -11.17 7.01 -3.12
C LEU A 66 -12.12 8.07 -3.69
N THR A 67 -12.02 8.39 -4.98
CA THR A 67 -12.92 9.31 -5.67
C THR A 67 -14.37 8.81 -5.64
N VAL A 68 -14.61 7.52 -5.93
CA VAL A 68 -15.95 6.92 -5.83
C VAL A 68 -16.53 7.05 -4.42
N LEU A 69 -15.73 6.75 -3.39
CA LEU A 69 -16.15 6.89 -1.99
C LEU A 69 -16.47 8.34 -1.60
N VAL A 70 -15.69 9.30 -2.10
CA VAL A 70 -15.95 10.74 -1.87
C VAL A 70 -17.24 11.17 -2.54
N THR A 71 -17.49 10.74 -3.78
CA THR A 71 -18.73 11.03 -4.50
C THR A 71 -19.95 10.44 -3.79
N PHE A 72 -19.88 9.19 -3.31
CA PHE A 72 -20.97 8.60 -2.54
C PHE A 72 -21.21 9.32 -1.22
N LYS A 73 -20.15 9.76 -0.52
CA LYS A 73 -20.31 10.59 0.67
C LYS A 73 -21.00 11.92 0.37
N ALA A 74 -20.63 12.60 -0.72
CA ALA A 74 -21.24 13.88 -1.09
C ALA A 74 -22.76 13.76 -1.34
N ASN A 75 -23.19 12.59 -1.81
CA ASN A 75 -24.61 12.28 -2.05
C ASN A 75 -25.33 11.73 -0.80
N SER A 76 -24.62 11.42 0.29
CA SER A 76 -25.20 10.90 1.53
C SER A 76 -25.73 12.05 2.40
N LYS A 77 -27.03 12.01 2.73
CA LYS A 77 -27.64 12.98 3.65
C LYS A 77 -27.40 12.54 5.10
N LYS A 78 -26.99 13.48 5.95
CA LYS A 78 -26.90 13.25 7.39
C LYS A 78 -28.32 13.19 7.97
N LYS A 79 -28.63 12.13 8.72
CA LYS A 79 -29.90 11.94 9.42
C LYS A 79 -29.73 12.11 10.93
N GLU A 80 -30.80 12.45 11.64
CA GLU A 80 -30.74 12.80 13.07
C GLU A 80 -30.61 11.56 13.94
N THR A 81 -31.25 10.46 13.54
CA THR A 81 -31.19 9.20 14.28
C THR A 81 -30.60 8.06 13.43
N ILE A 82 -29.95 7.10 14.10
CA ILE A 82 -29.32 5.94 13.44
C ILE A 82 -30.36 5.09 12.68
N LYS A 83 -31.61 5.04 13.19
CA LYS A 83 -32.71 4.27 12.58
C LYS A 83 -33.25 4.87 11.30
N GLU A 84 -32.93 6.12 11.01
CA GLU A 84 -33.41 6.78 9.80
C GLU A 84 -32.55 6.45 8.59
N TYR A 85 -31.32 5.93 8.73
CA TYR A 85 -30.43 5.69 7.58
C TYR A 85 -30.97 4.59 6.66
N ASP A 86 -31.00 4.87 5.36
CA ASP A 86 -31.58 3.98 4.35
C ASP A 86 -30.68 2.78 4.03
N SER A 87 -29.39 2.87 4.36
CA SER A 87 -28.40 1.82 4.10
C SER A 87 -27.27 1.82 5.13
N ALA A 88 -26.69 0.65 5.39
CA ALA A 88 -25.50 0.52 6.25
C ALA A 88 -24.31 1.33 5.70
N LEU A 89 -24.26 1.50 4.37
CA LEU A 89 -23.28 2.34 3.69
C LEU A 89 -23.50 3.85 3.95
N SER A 90 -24.75 4.32 3.95
CA SER A 90 -25.07 5.72 4.29
C SER A 90 -24.73 6.04 5.75
N LEU A 91 -24.93 5.08 6.66
CA LEU A 91 -24.49 5.17 8.04
C LEU A 91 -22.96 5.24 8.13
N PHE A 92 -22.23 4.38 7.40
CA PHE A 92 -20.77 4.41 7.33
C PHE A 92 -20.23 5.80 6.96
N PHE A 93 -20.78 6.45 5.93
CA PHE A 93 -20.36 7.78 5.48
C PHE A 93 -20.52 8.89 6.53
N ASN A 94 -21.46 8.72 7.46
CA ASN A 94 -21.77 9.67 8.53
C ASN A 94 -21.09 9.33 9.87
N THR A 95 -20.36 8.22 9.94
CA THR A 95 -19.59 7.81 11.12
C THR A 95 -18.12 8.25 11.04
N PRO A 96 -17.38 8.28 12.16
CA PRO A 96 -15.93 8.51 12.15
C PRO A 96 -15.11 7.40 11.46
N LEU A 97 -15.75 6.33 10.97
CA LEU A 97 -15.08 5.26 10.22
C LEU A 97 -14.73 5.69 8.79
N TYR A 98 -15.54 6.54 8.16
CA TYR A 98 -15.26 7.08 6.84
C TYR A 98 -13.95 7.88 6.76
N PRO A 99 -13.71 8.92 7.59
CA PRO A 99 -12.47 9.69 7.52
C PRO A 99 -11.25 8.82 7.84
N LYS A 100 -11.38 7.81 8.72
CA LYS A 100 -10.32 6.84 8.97
C LYS A 100 -10.00 6.01 7.72
N SER A 101 -11.03 5.49 7.05
CA SER A 101 -10.88 4.64 5.87
C SER A 101 -10.29 5.39 4.68
N THR A 102 -10.79 6.60 4.41
CA THR A 102 -10.25 7.46 3.35
C THR A 102 -8.82 7.92 3.63
N ASN A 103 -8.44 8.13 4.89
CA ASN A 103 -7.06 8.44 5.25
C ASN A 103 -6.13 7.23 5.03
N ILE A 104 -6.58 6.00 5.30
CA ILE A 104 -5.82 4.77 4.98
C ILE A 104 -5.58 4.66 3.46
N LEU A 105 -6.62 4.88 2.65
CA LEU A 105 -6.50 4.87 1.19
C LEU A 105 -5.54 5.97 0.69
N LYS A 106 -5.71 7.21 1.16
CA LYS A 106 -4.83 8.34 0.83
C LYS A 106 -3.37 8.05 1.18
N ASN A 107 -3.12 7.45 2.34
CA ASN A 107 -1.77 7.08 2.76
C ASN A 107 -1.19 5.96 1.90
N SER A 108 -2.00 5.00 1.49
CA SER A 108 -1.56 3.91 0.59
C SER A 108 -1.18 4.46 -0.78
N ILE A 109 -1.95 5.41 -1.34
CA ILE A 109 -1.59 6.14 -2.57
C ILE A 109 -0.24 6.84 -2.42
N LYS A 110 -0.03 7.60 -1.33
CA LYS A 110 1.24 8.30 -1.09
C LYS A 110 2.44 7.36 -1.05
N ILE A 111 2.31 6.21 -0.38
CA ILE A 111 3.37 5.20 -0.30
C ILE A 111 3.67 4.63 -1.68
N LEU A 112 2.63 4.26 -2.43
CA LEU A 112 2.81 3.69 -3.77
C LEU A 112 3.47 4.68 -4.72
N LEU A 113 3.08 5.96 -4.69
CA LEU A 113 3.76 7.00 -5.47
C LEU A 113 5.22 7.17 -5.05
N PHE A 114 5.50 7.17 -3.75
CA PHE A 114 6.86 7.23 -3.25
C PHE A 114 7.70 6.03 -3.71
N VAL A 115 7.15 4.81 -3.60
CA VAL A 115 7.79 3.58 -4.06
C VAL A 115 8.06 3.60 -5.55
N ALA A 116 7.13 4.12 -6.34
CA ALA A 116 7.28 4.22 -7.78
C ALA A 116 8.42 5.18 -8.16
N LEU A 117 8.42 6.38 -7.58
CA LEU A 117 9.49 7.36 -7.77
C LEU A 117 10.84 6.84 -7.29
N PHE A 118 10.88 6.20 -6.12
CA PHE A 118 12.09 5.62 -5.56
C PHE A 118 12.66 4.52 -6.47
N SER A 119 11.81 3.63 -7.00
CA SER A 119 12.23 2.56 -7.91
C SER A 119 12.76 3.11 -9.24
N PHE A 120 12.15 4.18 -9.78
CA PHE A 120 12.68 4.87 -10.95
C PHE A 120 14.02 5.54 -10.70
N LEU A 121 14.18 6.21 -9.54
CA LEU A 121 15.46 6.81 -9.16
C LEU A 121 16.55 5.74 -9.00
N LEU A 122 16.25 4.63 -8.32
CA LEU A 122 17.18 3.50 -8.21
C LEU A 122 17.60 2.96 -9.58
N LYS A 123 16.66 2.86 -10.53
CA LYS A 123 16.98 2.45 -11.90
C LYS A 123 17.89 3.46 -12.59
N ALA A 124 17.59 4.76 -12.48
CA ALA A 124 18.37 5.82 -13.12
C ALA A 124 19.83 5.85 -12.66
N PHE A 125 20.08 5.59 -11.37
CA PHE A 125 21.42 5.56 -10.78
C PHE A 125 22.02 4.14 -10.70
N SER A 126 21.41 3.15 -11.34
CA SER A 126 21.81 1.74 -11.21
C SER A 126 23.22 1.41 -11.73
N LEU A 127 23.83 2.29 -12.52
CA LEU A 127 25.22 2.11 -12.97
C LEU A 127 26.25 2.48 -11.89
N GLU A 128 25.86 3.29 -10.89
CA GLU A 128 26.75 3.77 -9.84
C GLU A 128 26.72 2.87 -8.59
N PHE A 129 25.77 1.93 -8.52
CA PHE A 129 25.57 1.06 -7.37
C PHE A 129 26.09 -0.36 -7.58
N GLN A 130 26.49 -0.98 -6.47
CA GLN A 130 26.84 -2.40 -6.43
C GLN A 130 25.62 -3.28 -6.73
N MET A 131 25.84 -4.40 -7.41
CA MET A 131 24.80 -5.31 -7.86
C MET A 131 24.04 -5.97 -6.70
N GLU A 132 24.75 -6.28 -5.62
CA GLU A 132 24.22 -6.82 -4.36
C GLU A 132 23.22 -5.84 -3.74
N PHE A 133 23.59 -4.56 -3.72
CA PHE A 133 22.73 -3.49 -3.19
C PHE A 133 21.48 -3.32 -4.05
N LEU A 134 21.63 -3.28 -5.37
CA LEU A 134 20.50 -3.15 -6.28
C LEU A 134 19.54 -4.34 -6.16
N PHE A 135 20.05 -5.56 -6.09
CA PHE A 135 19.23 -6.75 -5.91
C PHE A 135 18.48 -6.73 -4.57
N ALA A 136 19.16 -6.41 -3.46
CA ALA A 136 18.51 -6.28 -2.16
C ALA A 136 17.45 -5.17 -2.13
N SER A 137 17.69 -4.07 -2.86
CA SER A 137 16.78 -2.93 -2.94
C SER A 137 15.45 -3.26 -3.63
N LEU A 138 15.37 -4.33 -4.46
CA LEU A 138 14.12 -4.77 -5.11
C LEU A 138 13.06 -5.24 -4.12
N ILE A 139 13.48 -5.73 -2.96
CA ILE A 139 12.59 -6.34 -1.97
C ILE A 139 11.80 -5.29 -1.21
N PHE A 140 12.41 -4.11 -1.02
CA PHE A 140 11.78 -2.97 -0.39
C PHE A 140 10.49 -2.51 -1.10
N PRO A 141 10.51 -2.12 -2.39
CA PRO A 141 9.32 -1.73 -3.13
C PRO A 141 8.32 -2.88 -3.26
N LEU A 142 8.78 -4.12 -3.45
CA LEU A 142 7.90 -5.29 -3.53
C LEU A 142 7.03 -5.45 -2.28
N ILE A 143 7.63 -5.46 -1.09
CA ILE A 143 6.91 -5.60 0.18
C ILE A 143 5.94 -4.45 0.39
N LEU A 144 6.38 -3.21 0.14
CA LEU A 144 5.54 -2.03 0.35
C LEU A 144 4.33 -2.00 -0.59
N ILE A 145 4.50 -2.40 -1.85
CA ILE A 145 3.39 -2.54 -2.80
C ILE A 145 2.40 -3.59 -2.29
N THR A 146 2.88 -4.79 -1.95
CA THR A 146 2.01 -5.88 -1.48
C THR A 146 1.24 -5.49 -0.23
N MET A 147 1.90 -4.88 0.77
CA MET A 147 1.23 -4.45 2.01
C MET A 147 0.22 -3.33 1.77
N ALA A 148 0.53 -2.36 0.90
CA ALA A 148 -0.40 -1.31 0.54
C ALA A 148 -1.65 -1.87 -0.14
N LEU A 149 -1.47 -2.77 -1.11
CA LEU A 149 -2.57 -3.43 -1.81
C LEU A 149 -3.42 -4.29 -0.87
N LEU A 150 -2.79 -5.09 0.00
CA LEU A 150 -3.51 -5.89 0.98
C LEU A 150 -4.36 -5.02 1.92
N ARG A 151 -3.82 -3.90 2.39
CA ARG A 151 -4.57 -2.93 3.22
C ARG A 151 -5.78 -2.37 2.48
N CYS A 152 -5.65 -2.07 1.19
CA CYS A 152 -6.75 -1.58 0.36
C CYS A 152 -7.82 -2.66 0.15
N VAL A 153 -7.42 -3.90 -0.15
CA VAL A 153 -8.36 -5.03 -0.32
C VAL A 153 -9.13 -5.29 0.96
N LEU A 154 -8.46 -5.38 2.12
CA LEU A 154 -9.12 -5.60 3.42
C LEU A 154 -10.13 -4.50 3.77
N LEU A 155 -9.84 -3.26 3.39
CA LEU A 155 -10.74 -2.13 3.59
C LEU A 155 -11.95 -2.23 2.66
N LEU A 156 -11.73 -2.55 1.39
CA LEU A 156 -12.80 -2.72 0.41
C LEU A 156 -13.73 -3.89 0.77
N SER A 157 -13.17 -5.04 1.15
CA SER A 157 -13.96 -6.20 1.60
C SER A 157 -14.89 -5.85 2.75
N LYS A 158 -14.42 -5.07 3.73
CA LYS A 158 -15.28 -4.62 4.84
C LYS A 158 -16.37 -3.66 4.39
N ILE A 159 -16.09 -2.78 3.43
CA ILE A 159 -17.11 -1.89 2.86
C ILE A 159 -18.18 -2.72 2.12
N LEU A 160 -17.77 -3.75 1.38
CA LEU A 160 -18.67 -4.66 0.66
C LEU A 160 -19.49 -5.54 1.61
N GLU A 161 -18.89 -6.04 2.69
CA GLU A 161 -19.61 -6.76 3.75
C GLU A 161 -20.66 -5.87 4.42
N LEU A 162 -20.37 -4.58 4.62
CA LEU A 162 -21.36 -3.63 5.12
C LEU A 162 -22.50 -3.40 4.12
N GLN A 163 -22.22 -3.47 2.82
CA GLN A 163 -23.24 -3.35 1.78
C GLN A 163 -24.10 -4.61 1.65
N ASN A 164 -23.52 -5.81 1.81
CA ASN A 164 -24.22 -7.09 1.65
C ASN A 164 -24.99 -7.54 2.90
N ASN A 165 -24.72 -6.97 4.07
CA ASN A 165 -25.47 -7.26 5.31
C ASN A 165 -26.71 -6.34 5.48
N GLU A 166 -27.28 -5.88 4.36
CA GLU A 166 -28.68 -5.45 4.26
C GLU A 166 -29.58 -6.66 4.02
#